data_AF-A0A7S2GH79-F1
#
_entry.id   AF-A0A7S2GH79-F1
#
_cell.length_a   1.000
_cell.length_b   1.000
_cell.length_c   1.000
_cell.angle_alpha   90.00
_cell.angle_beta   90.00
_cell.angle_gamma   90.00
#
_symmetry.space_group_name_H-M   'P 1'
#
loop_
_entity.id
_entity.type
_entity.pdbx_description
1 polymer ?
#
loop_
_entity_poly.entity_id
_entity_poly.type
_entity_poly.pdbx_seq_one_letter_code
_entity_poly.pdbx_strand_id
1 'polypeptide(L)'
;MENPCLTFVTPTLLAGDRSQVSVVAHEIAHSWSGNLVTNHTWEDFWLNEGLTVFNEYKIIEKVLGKDQAALAKQTRWQQCMDAVARFGEGHNFTRLVPDLTGGLDPDDAFSTVPYIKGAACLEHLQEKAG
;
A
#
# COMPACT_ATOMS: atom_id res chain seq x y z
N MET A 1 -4.16 9.64 5.56
CA MET A 1 -4.92 9.05 6.67
C MET A 1 -6.39 9.11 6.33
N GLU A 2 -6.98 7.93 6.28
CA GLU A 2 -8.24 7.59 5.65
C GLU A 2 -9.45 7.80 6.57
N ASN A 3 -9.38 8.80 7.46
CA ASN A 3 -10.45 9.05 8.43
C ASN A 3 -11.81 9.17 7.72
N PRO A 4 -12.81 8.34 8.08
CA PRO A 4 -14.07 8.30 7.36
C PRO A 4 -14.73 9.67 7.28
N CYS A 5 -15.21 10.03 6.09
CA CYS A 5 -15.82 11.32 5.76
C CYS A 5 -14.89 12.56 5.84
N LEU A 6 -13.64 12.42 6.28
CA LEU A 6 -12.70 13.53 6.42
C LEU A 6 -11.24 13.07 6.31
N THR A 7 -10.81 12.68 5.12
CA THR A 7 -9.40 12.31 4.86
C THR A 7 -8.44 13.42 5.27
N PHE A 8 -7.42 13.07 6.05
CA PHE A 8 -6.32 13.98 6.37
C PHE A 8 -5.18 13.79 5.37
N VAL A 9 -4.74 14.91 4.79
CA VAL A 9 -3.62 14.96 3.84
C VAL A 9 -2.55 15.93 4.32
N THR A 10 -1.30 15.65 3.95
CA THR A 10 -0.18 16.54 4.22
C THR A 10 -0.20 17.78 3.30
N PRO A 11 0.13 18.99 3.78
CA PRO A 11 0.31 20.17 2.94
C PRO A 11 1.35 19.99 1.83
N THR A 12 2.27 19.03 1.96
CA THR A 12 3.28 18.72 0.93
C THR A 12 2.68 18.19 -0.37
N LEU A 13 1.39 17.80 -0.39
CA LEU A 13 0.69 17.47 -1.64
C LEU A 13 0.40 18.71 -2.50
N LEU A 14 0.46 19.92 -1.94
CA LEU A 14 0.19 21.19 -2.64
C LEU A 14 1.39 21.65 -3.48
N ALA A 15 1.82 20.81 -4.43
CA ALA A 15 2.94 21.10 -5.34
C ALA A 15 2.63 22.21 -6.36
N GLY A 16 1.36 22.61 -6.52
CA GLY A 16 0.92 23.64 -7.47
C GLY A 16 0.58 23.14 -8.88
N ASP A 17 0.87 21.88 -9.19
CA ASP A 17 0.69 21.27 -10.52
C ASP A 17 -0.14 19.98 -10.53
N ARG A 18 -0.65 19.57 -9.36
CA ARG A 18 -1.40 18.31 -9.14
C ARG A 18 -0.58 17.03 -9.33
N SER A 19 0.75 17.09 -9.30
CA SER A 19 1.62 15.91 -9.45
C SER A 19 1.48 14.87 -8.33
N GLN A 20 0.98 15.26 -7.15
CA GLN A 20 0.90 14.40 -5.96
C GLN A 20 -0.50 13.82 -5.68
N VAL A 21 -1.41 13.84 -6.67
CA VAL A 21 -2.81 13.41 -6.48
C VAL A 21 -3.00 11.90 -6.27
N SER A 22 -1.98 11.08 -6.52
CA SER A 22 -2.03 9.63 -6.25
C SER A 22 -2.32 9.32 -4.79
N VAL A 23 -1.79 10.13 -3.86
CA VAL A 23 -2.09 10.00 -2.43
C VAL A 23 -3.60 10.18 -2.18
N VAL A 24 -4.28 11.07 -2.89
CA VAL A 24 -5.75 11.20 -2.75
C VAL A 24 -6.46 9.95 -3.26
N ALA A 25 -5.99 9.33 -4.35
CA ALA A 25 -6.56 8.08 -4.84
C ALA A 25 -6.40 6.92 -3.85
N HIS A 26 -5.26 6.87 -3.15
CA HIS A 26 -4.99 5.90 -2.09
C HIS A 26 -6.02 6.02 -0.95
N GLU A 27 -6.20 7.23 -0.41
CA GLU A 27 -7.14 7.47 0.69
C GLU A 27 -8.60 7.24 0.28
N ILE A 28 -8.95 7.51 -0.99
CA ILE A 28 -10.27 7.14 -1.53
C ILE A 28 -10.45 5.63 -1.54
N ALA A 29 -9.45 4.86 -1.99
CA ALA A 29 -9.53 3.41 -2.05
C ALA A 29 -9.72 2.77 -0.66
N HIS A 30 -9.14 3.37 0.38
CA HIS A 30 -9.39 2.95 1.77
C HIS A 30 -10.85 2.99 2.20
N SER A 31 -11.70 3.78 1.51
CA SER A 31 -13.15 3.78 1.76
C SER A 31 -13.78 2.39 1.62
N TRP A 32 -13.14 1.47 0.88
CA TRP A 32 -13.50 0.06 0.83
C TRP A 32 -12.50 -0.83 1.59
N SER A 33 -11.21 -0.71 1.29
CA SER A 33 -10.14 -1.53 1.88
C SER A 33 -9.52 -0.85 3.11
N GLY A 34 -10.06 -1.18 4.29
CA GLY A 34 -9.72 -0.56 5.57
C GLY A 34 -10.96 -0.07 6.28
N ASN A 35 -11.68 0.88 5.67
CA ASN A 35 -12.85 1.50 6.32
C ASN A 35 -14.11 0.62 6.29
N LEU A 36 -14.35 -0.10 5.19
CA LEU A 36 -15.52 -0.99 5.05
C LEU A 36 -15.19 -2.44 5.39
N VAL A 37 -14.08 -2.94 4.84
CA VAL A 37 -13.51 -4.24 5.18
C VAL A 37 -12.18 -4.01 5.87
N THR A 38 -12.11 -4.34 7.15
CA THR A 38 -10.96 -4.06 8.01
C THR A 38 -10.24 -5.36 8.38
N ASN A 39 -8.91 -5.34 8.37
CA ASN A 39 -8.08 -6.39 8.97
C ASN A 39 -8.49 -6.66 10.44
N HIS A 40 -8.44 -7.93 10.86
CA HIS A 40 -8.81 -8.28 12.23
C HIS A 40 -7.67 -7.98 13.22
N THR A 41 -6.42 -8.21 12.81
CA THR A 41 -5.20 -7.95 13.59
C THR A 41 -4.17 -7.21 12.74
N TRP A 42 -3.16 -6.62 13.37
CA TRP A 42 -2.07 -5.92 12.67
C TRP A 42 -1.16 -6.85 11.85
N GLU A 43 -1.16 -8.15 12.13
CA GLU A 43 -0.45 -9.13 11.28
C GLU A 43 -1.08 -9.21 9.88
N ASP A 44 -2.39 -8.95 9.80
CA ASP A 44 -3.17 -8.92 8.55
C ASP A 44 -3.22 -7.53 7.91
N PHE A 45 -2.36 -6.58 8.32
CA PHE A 45 -2.40 -5.19 7.84
C PHE A 45 -2.28 -5.07 6.30
N TRP A 46 -1.64 -6.04 5.65
CA TRP A 46 -1.58 -6.10 4.19
C TRP A 46 -2.97 -6.20 3.52
N LEU A 47 -4.00 -6.70 4.21
CA LEU A 47 -5.37 -6.75 3.68
C LEU A 47 -5.94 -5.34 3.48
N ASN A 48 -5.61 -4.40 4.37
CA ASN A 48 -5.97 -3.00 4.17
C ASN A 48 -5.08 -2.43 3.07
N GLU A 49 -3.77 -2.39 3.32
CA GLU A 49 -2.85 -1.58 2.51
C GLU A 49 -2.54 -2.16 1.13
N GLY A 50 -2.34 -3.47 1.05
CA GLY A 50 -2.11 -4.15 -0.22
C GLY A 50 -3.31 -4.03 -1.15
N LEU A 51 -4.53 -4.16 -0.61
CA LEU A 51 -5.76 -4.00 -1.39
C LEU A 51 -6.00 -2.54 -1.79
N THR A 52 -5.69 -1.59 -0.89
CA THR A 52 -5.74 -0.15 -1.21
C THR A 52 -4.78 0.19 -2.34
N VAL A 53 -3.51 -0.22 -2.26
CA VAL A 53 -2.51 0.05 -3.31
C VAL A 53 -2.87 -0.64 -4.63
N PHE A 54 -3.40 -1.86 -4.58
CA PHE A 54 -3.92 -2.55 -5.77
C PHE A 54 -5.02 -1.74 -6.47
N ASN A 55 -5.97 -1.19 -5.70
CA ASN A 55 -7.03 -0.34 -6.25
C ASN A 55 -6.51 1.04 -6.69
N GLU A 56 -5.57 1.63 -5.94
CA GLU A 56 -4.89 2.88 -6.28
C GLU A 56 -4.26 2.79 -7.67
N TYR A 57 -3.53 1.71 -7.97
CA TYR A 57 -2.94 1.50 -9.29
C TYR A 57 -3.98 1.44 -10.41
N LYS A 58 -5.14 0.82 -10.16
CA LYS A 58 -6.25 0.79 -11.13
C LYS A 58 -6.85 2.16 -11.37
N ILE A 59 -6.98 2.98 -10.32
CA ILE A 59 -7.46 4.36 -10.43
C ILE A 59 -6.46 5.19 -11.24
N ILE A 60 -5.17 5.09 -10.91
CA ILE A 60 -4.09 5.78 -11.64
C ILE A 60 -4.10 5.36 -13.11
N GLU A 61 -4.17 4.06 -13.41
CA GLU A 61 -4.24 3.56 -14.79
C GLU A 61 -5.45 4.13 -15.53
N LYS A 62 -6.61 4.19 -14.87
CA LYS A 62 -7.84 4.69 -15.47
C LYS A 62 -7.81 6.19 -15.78
N VAL A 63 -7.15 6.97 -14.94
CA VAL A 63 -7.14 8.44 -15.02
C VAL A 63 -5.94 8.97 -15.79
N LEU A 64 -4.76 8.39 -15.59
CA LEU A 64 -3.46 8.86 -16.11
C LEU A 64 -2.85 7.93 -17.16
N GLY A 65 -3.43 6.75 -17.37
CA GLY A 65 -2.99 5.78 -18.37
C GLY A 65 -2.01 4.74 -17.85
N LYS A 66 -1.78 3.71 -18.68
CA LYS A 66 -0.99 2.52 -18.34
C LYS A 66 0.47 2.84 -18.02
N ASP A 67 1.09 3.75 -18.76
CA ASP A 67 2.50 4.07 -18.60
C ASP A 67 2.77 4.72 -17.23
N GLN A 68 1.86 5.60 -16.78
CA GLN A 68 1.96 6.24 -15.46
C GLN A 68 1.73 5.22 -14.33
N ALA A 69 0.77 4.31 -14.49
CA ALA A 69 0.56 3.23 -13.53
C ALA A 69 1.76 2.28 -13.45
N ALA A 70 2.35 1.91 -14.59
CA ALA A 70 3.54 1.06 -14.65
C ALA A 70 4.74 1.73 -13.98
N LEU A 71 4.95 3.03 -14.22
CA LEU A 71 6.00 3.80 -13.57
C LEU A 71 5.80 3.85 -12.05
N ALA A 72 4.59 4.16 -11.59
CA ALA A 72 4.27 4.19 -10.16
C ALA A 72 4.54 2.84 -9.47
N LYS A 73 4.15 1.73 -10.11
CA LYS A 73 4.44 0.37 -9.64
C LYS A 73 5.94 0.11 -9.54
N GLN A 74 6.70 0.44 -10.58
CA GLN A 74 8.15 0.22 -10.59
C GLN A 74 8.87 1.03 -9.51
N THR A 75 8.51 2.31 -9.35
CA THR A 75 9.09 3.17 -8.30
C THR A 75 8.80 2.62 -6.91
N ARG A 76 7.55 2.20 -6.65
CA ARG A 76 7.17 1.64 -5.35
C ARG A 76 7.77 0.25 -5.10
N TRP A 77 7.96 -0.56 -6.14
CA TRP A 77 8.69 -1.82 -6.05
C TRP A 77 10.12 -1.59 -5.56
N GLN A 78 10.82 -0.60 -6.12
CA GLN A 78 12.16 -0.25 -5.66
C GLN A 78 12.16 0.17 -4.17
N GLN A 79 11.20 1.01 -3.75
CA GLN A 79 11.05 1.40 -2.34
C GLN A 79 10.78 0.20 -1.41
N CYS A 80 10.06 -0.82 -1.89
CA CYS A 80 9.87 -2.07 -1.16
C CYS A 80 11.16 -2.87 -1.05
N MET A 81 11.95 -2.97 -2.13
CA MET A 81 13.23 -3.67 -2.11
C MET A 81 14.23 -2.96 -1.18
N ASP A 82 14.24 -1.64 -1.15
CA ASP A 82 15.05 -0.86 -0.23
C ASP A 82 14.64 -1.13 1.23
N ALA A 83 13.34 -1.23 1.52
CA ALA A 83 12.85 -1.59 2.85
C ALA A 83 13.27 -3.02 3.25
N VAL A 84 13.17 -3.99 2.33
CA VAL A 84 13.63 -5.36 2.56
C VAL A 84 15.14 -5.40 2.83
N ALA A 85 15.93 -4.65 2.07
CA ALA A 85 17.38 -4.56 2.28
C ALA A 85 17.73 -3.94 3.63
N ARG A 86 16.99 -2.92 4.09
CA ARG A 86 17.19 -2.30 5.42
C ARG A 86 16.92 -3.25 6.58
N PHE A 87 15.87 -4.07 6.50
CA PHE A 87 15.59 -5.08 7.53
C PHE A 87 16.51 -6.30 7.44
N GLY A 88 16.98 -6.62 6.24
CA GLY A 88 17.68 -7.87 5.93
C GLY A 88 16.74 -8.91 5.32
N GLU A 89 17.27 -9.65 4.34
CA GLU A 89 16.51 -10.70 3.66
C GLU A 89 16.07 -11.79 4.65
N GLY A 90 14.79 -12.16 4.61
CA GLY A 90 14.21 -13.16 5.50
C GLY A 90 13.83 -12.66 6.90
N HIS A 91 14.09 -11.38 7.23
CA HIS A 91 13.67 -10.78 8.49
C HIS A 91 12.14 -10.85 8.67
N ASN A 92 11.66 -10.98 9.91
CA ASN A 92 10.23 -11.15 10.23
C ASN A 92 9.35 -10.07 9.57
N PHE A 93 9.74 -8.79 9.67
CA PHE A 93 9.01 -7.65 9.09
C PHE A 93 9.09 -7.54 7.56
N THR A 94 9.80 -8.45 6.89
CA THR A 94 9.76 -8.56 5.43
C THR A 94 8.70 -9.56 4.95
N ARG A 95 8.05 -10.30 5.86
CA ARG A 95 6.94 -11.19 5.54
C ARG A 95 5.68 -10.37 5.26
N LEU A 96 4.79 -10.92 4.43
CA LEU A 96 3.50 -10.29 4.18
C LEU A 96 2.59 -10.35 5.43
N VAL A 97 2.72 -11.43 6.19
CA VAL A 97 2.11 -11.64 7.50
C VAL A 97 3.26 -11.81 8.50
N PRO A 98 3.68 -10.73 9.20
CA PRO A 98 4.71 -10.81 10.23
C PRO A 98 4.15 -11.49 11.49
N ASP A 99 5.03 -12.08 12.28
CA ASP A 99 4.70 -12.55 13.64
C ASP A 99 4.88 -11.38 14.60
N LEU A 100 3.79 -10.86 15.16
CA LEU A 100 3.79 -9.75 16.11
C LEU A 100 3.55 -10.23 17.55
N THR A 101 3.67 -11.53 17.80
CA THR A 101 3.57 -12.06 19.16
C THR A 101 4.76 -11.62 20.03
N GLY A 102 4.62 -11.76 21.35
CA GLY A 102 5.70 -11.45 22.29
C GLY A 102 5.88 -9.97 22.65
N GLY A 103 4.90 -9.12 22.34
CA GLY A 103 4.89 -7.71 22.75
C GLY A 103 5.69 -6.77 21.85
N LEU A 104 5.92 -7.16 20.59
CA LEU A 104 6.44 -6.27 19.56
C LEU A 104 5.45 -5.13 19.30
N ASP A 105 5.98 -3.92 19.12
CA ASP A 105 5.16 -2.77 18.74
C ASP A 105 4.77 -2.91 17.24
N PRO A 106 3.49 -2.85 16.86
CA PRO A 106 3.09 -2.84 15.45
C PRO A 106 3.79 -1.75 14.62
N ASP A 107 4.15 -0.62 15.24
CA ASP A 107 4.88 0.45 14.58
C ASP A 107 6.29 0.00 14.12
N ASP A 108 6.90 -0.98 14.79
CA ASP A 108 8.22 -1.53 14.41
C ASP A 108 8.14 -2.34 13.09
N ALA A 109 6.96 -2.89 12.78
CA ALA A 109 6.71 -3.62 11.54
C ALA A 109 6.29 -2.70 10.37
N PHE A 110 6.00 -1.43 10.65
CA PHE A 110 5.54 -0.49 9.64
C PHE A 110 6.61 -0.22 8.59
N SER A 111 6.27 -0.48 7.33
CA SER A 111 7.16 -0.29 6.18
C SER A 111 6.37 -0.32 4.87
N THR A 112 7.06 -0.18 3.74
CA THR A 112 6.46 -0.35 2.40
C THR A 112 6.12 -1.82 2.06
N VAL A 113 6.52 -2.79 2.90
CA VAL A 113 6.34 -4.22 2.61
C VAL A 113 4.86 -4.63 2.52
N PRO A 114 3.98 -4.40 3.53
CA PRO A 114 2.57 -4.82 3.47
C PRO A 114 1.82 -4.17 2.30
N TYR A 115 2.15 -2.92 1.97
CA TYR A 115 1.62 -2.18 0.83
C TYR A 115 1.97 -2.86 -0.50
N ILE A 116 3.27 -3.04 -0.76
CA ILE A 116 3.75 -3.37 -2.09
C ILE A 116 3.73 -4.87 -2.35
N LYS A 117 4.14 -5.70 -1.38
CA LYS A 117 4.01 -7.16 -1.51
C LYS A 117 2.53 -7.58 -1.52
N GLY A 118 1.67 -6.91 -0.75
CA GLY A 118 0.23 -7.18 -0.76
C GLY A 118 -0.39 -6.89 -2.13
N ALA A 119 -0.13 -5.72 -2.70
CA ALA A 119 -0.60 -5.38 -4.03
C ALA A 119 -0.06 -6.35 -5.10
N ALA A 120 1.23 -6.68 -5.06
CA ALA A 120 1.83 -7.63 -6.01
C ALA A 120 1.23 -9.04 -5.90
N CYS A 121 0.89 -9.49 -4.69
CA CYS A 121 0.19 -10.76 -4.49
C CYS A 121 -1.20 -10.75 -5.16
N LEU A 122 -1.96 -9.66 -5.00
CA LEU A 122 -3.28 -9.49 -5.63
C LEU A 122 -3.20 -9.40 -7.16
N GLU A 123 -2.19 -8.72 -7.70
CA GLU A 123 -1.93 -8.70 -9.15
C GLU A 123 -1.61 -10.10 -9.67
N HIS A 124 -0.76 -10.85 -8.97
CA HIS A 124 -0.46 -12.23 -9.32
C HIS A 124 -1.73 -13.09 -9.33
N LEU A 125 -2.61 -12.95 -8.32
CA LEU A 125 -3.88 -13.64 -8.28
C LEU A 125 -4.80 -13.24 -9.44
N GLN A 126 -4.86 -11.94 -9.78
CA GLN A 126 -5.62 -11.45 -10.92
C GLN A 126 -5.13 -12.09 -12.23
N GLU A 127 -3.82 -12.11 -12.47
CA GLU A 127 -3.24 -12.74 -13.67
C GLU A 127 -3.56 -14.23 -13.77
N LYS A 128 -3.62 -14.93 -12.64
CA LYS A 128 -3.93 -16.36 -12.59
C LYS A 128 -5.42 -16.65 -12.76
N ALA A 129 -6.29 -15.72 -12.37
CA ALA A 129 -7.75 -15.87 -12.47
C ALA A 129 -8.30 -15.58 -13.88
N GLY A 130 -7.57 -14.81 -14.70
CA GLY A 130 -8.00 -14.37 -16.04
C GLY A 130 -8.81 -13.07 -16.03
#